data_AF-A0A3D2SN11-F1
#
_entry.id   AF-A0A3D2SN11-F1
#
_cell.length_a   1.000
_cell.length_b   1.000
_cell.length_c   1.000
_cell.angle_alpha   90.00
_cell.angle_beta   90.00
_cell.angle_gamma   90.00
#
_symmetry.space_group_name_H-M   'P 1'
#
loop_
_entity.id
_entity.type
_entity.pdbx_description
1 polymer ?
#
loop_
_entity_poly.entity_id
_entity_poly.type
_entity_poly.pdbx_seq_one_letter_code
_entity_poly.pdbx_strand_id
1 'polypeptide(L)'
;MNSRTESVSYKNQIAKSNTTARLTQRSFGNFRVWFTRHHRLALSALSVFSVLLLWFLISALHLVPALFLPSPQAVWQKFLEVSQQGFMKATLWQHLAASISRVLFALLAAIAIGVPVGLWMGLNKYARAGLDPFVELLRPIPPLPYLPL
;
A
#
# COMPACT_ATOMS: atom_id res chain seq x y z
N MET A 1 -13.81 -8.67 77.76
CA MET A 1 -13.26 -9.60 76.76
C MET A 1 -14.03 -9.44 75.44
N ASN A 2 -13.91 -8.32 74.70
CA ASN A 2 -14.42 -8.22 73.31
C ASN A 2 -14.00 -6.93 72.55
N SER A 3 -12.70 -6.60 72.46
CA SER A 3 -12.23 -5.42 71.67
C SER A 3 -11.41 -5.77 70.43
N ARG A 4 -11.06 -7.05 70.24
CA ARG A 4 -10.33 -7.53 69.05
C ARG A 4 -11.23 -7.96 67.90
N THR A 5 -12.49 -8.29 68.14
CA THR A 5 -13.42 -8.78 67.10
C THR A 5 -13.99 -7.63 66.26
N GLU A 6 -14.20 -6.45 66.84
CA GLU A 6 -14.73 -5.28 66.14
C GLU A 6 -13.70 -4.66 65.16
N SER A 7 -12.42 -4.66 65.50
CA SER A 7 -11.36 -4.13 64.62
C SER A 7 -11.14 -4.99 63.37
N VAL A 8 -11.33 -6.31 63.46
CA VAL A 8 -11.27 -7.22 62.31
C VAL A 8 -12.49 -7.05 61.41
N SER A 9 -13.67 -6.83 61.99
CA SER A 9 -14.91 -6.56 61.24
C SER A 9 -14.83 -5.24 60.47
N TYR A 10 -14.30 -4.19 61.10
CA TYR A 10 -14.12 -2.88 60.46
C TYR A 10 -13.16 -2.98 59.27
N LYS A 11 -12.00 -3.65 59.44
CA LYS A 11 -10.97 -3.81 58.38
C LYS A 11 -11.48 -4.56 57.16
N ASN A 12 -12.37 -5.54 57.34
CA ASN A 12 -13.00 -6.28 56.25
C ASN A 12 -14.07 -5.47 55.50
N GLN A 13 -14.73 -4.52 56.16
CA GLN A 13 -15.70 -3.63 55.50
C GLN A 13 -15.00 -2.58 54.62
N ILE A 14 -13.89 -2.00 55.08
CA ILE A 14 -13.06 -1.09 54.26
C ILE A 14 -12.37 -1.83 53.10
N ALA A 15 -11.99 -3.09 53.25
CA ALA A 15 -11.45 -3.89 52.15
C ALA A 15 -12.51 -4.22 51.08
N LYS A 16 -13.76 -4.49 51.49
CA LYS A 16 -14.88 -4.73 50.57
C LYS A 16 -15.32 -3.47 49.84
N SER A 17 -15.40 -2.32 50.49
CA SER A 17 -15.82 -1.05 49.86
C SER A 17 -14.82 -0.57 48.80
N ASN A 18 -13.52 -0.76 49.02
CA ASN A 18 -12.49 -0.37 48.05
C ASN A 18 -12.47 -1.26 46.80
N THR A 19 -13.02 -2.47 46.91
CA THR A 19 -13.08 -3.44 45.80
C THR A 19 -14.33 -3.21 44.94
N THR A 20 -15.47 -2.88 45.55
CA THR A 20 -16.70 -2.53 44.80
C THR A 20 -16.60 -1.17 44.12
N ALA A 21 -15.85 -0.21 44.68
CA ALA A 21 -15.62 1.09 44.06
C ALA A 21 -14.80 1.00 42.75
N ARG A 22 -13.99 -0.05 42.55
CA ARG A 22 -13.10 -0.19 41.38
C ARG A 22 -13.75 -0.85 40.17
N LEU A 23 -14.92 -1.50 40.33
CA LEU A 23 -15.56 -2.23 39.24
C LEU A 23 -16.57 -1.39 38.45
N THR A 24 -16.98 -0.24 38.98
CA THR A 24 -17.96 0.65 38.32
C THR A 24 -17.30 1.72 37.45
N GLN A 25 -15.98 1.89 37.56
CA GLN A 25 -15.23 2.94 36.85
C GLN A 25 -14.53 2.40 35.58
N ARG A 26 -15.21 1.54 34.81
CA ARG A 26 -14.69 0.99 33.55
C ARG A 26 -15.68 0.97 32.40
N SER A 27 -16.74 1.76 32.51
CA SER A 27 -17.70 2.01 31.45
C SER A 27 -17.96 3.52 31.39
N PHE A 28 -18.37 4.04 30.25
CA PHE A 28 -18.62 5.47 29.95
C PHE A 28 -17.45 6.31 29.40
N GLY A 29 -16.54 5.70 28.63
CA GLY A 29 -15.50 6.43 27.88
C GLY A 29 -15.58 6.41 26.35
N ASN A 30 -16.49 5.64 25.72
CA ASN A 30 -16.31 5.28 24.30
C ASN A 30 -17.39 5.76 23.31
N PHE A 31 -18.47 6.40 23.75
CA PHE A 31 -19.51 6.87 22.83
C PHE A 31 -19.09 8.13 22.04
N ARG A 32 -18.31 9.02 22.67
CA ARG A 32 -17.79 10.25 22.07
C ARG A 32 -16.65 10.01 21.07
N VAL A 33 -15.97 8.87 21.15
CA VAL A 33 -14.88 8.46 20.24
C VAL A 33 -15.43 7.82 18.95
N TRP A 34 -16.64 7.26 18.99
CA TRP A 34 -17.30 6.75 17.78
C TRP A 34 -17.73 7.88 16.84
N PHE A 35 -18.30 8.97 17.37
CA PHE A 35 -18.78 10.10 16.56
C PHE A 35 -17.65 10.94 15.93
N THR A 36 -16.53 11.11 16.63
CA THR A 36 -15.34 11.79 16.10
C THR A 36 -14.59 10.95 15.05
N ARG A 37 -14.79 9.62 15.03
CA ARG A 37 -14.34 8.72 13.96
C ARG A 37 -15.11 8.94 12.65
N HIS A 38 -16.40 9.29 12.75
CA HIS A 38 -17.27 9.54 11.58
C HIS A 38 -17.07 10.93 10.97
N HIS A 39 -16.78 11.96 11.78
CA HIS A 39 -16.51 13.31 11.23
C HIS A 39 -15.22 13.34 10.40
N ARG A 40 -14.19 12.56 10.78
CA ARG A 40 -12.95 12.43 10.01
C ARG A 40 -13.18 11.72 8.68
N LEU A 41 -14.00 10.67 8.68
CA LEU A 41 -14.38 9.97 7.45
C LEU A 41 -15.25 10.86 6.54
N ALA A 42 -16.16 11.65 7.11
CA ALA A 42 -16.97 12.60 6.34
C ALA A 42 -16.11 13.73 5.73
N LEU A 43 -15.14 14.27 6.48
CA LEU A 43 -14.19 15.26 5.97
C LEU A 43 -13.28 14.68 4.88
N SER A 44 -12.77 13.45 5.05
CA SER A 44 -11.98 12.76 4.03
C SER A 44 -12.80 12.44 2.79
N ALA A 45 -14.04 11.95 2.96
CA ALA A 45 -14.94 11.66 1.85
C ALA A 45 -15.34 12.94 1.10
N LEU A 46 -15.60 14.04 1.80
CA LEU A 46 -15.91 15.34 1.21
C LEU A 46 -14.71 15.90 0.43
N SER A 47 -13.49 15.71 0.94
CA SER A 47 -12.25 16.10 0.24
C SER A 47 -12.04 15.29 -1.04
N VAL A 48 -12.20 13.96 -0.99
CA VAL A 48 -12.12 13.13 -2.19
C VAL A 48 -13.23 13.50 -3.18
N PHE A 49 -14.44 13.72 -2.69
CA PHE A 49 -15.58 14.10 -3.52
C PHE A 49 -15.40 15.47 -4.17
N SER A 50 -14.85 16.46 -3.46
CA SER A 50 -14.59 17.78 -4.04
C SER A 50 -13.54 17.72 -5.15
N VAL A 51 -12.49 16.91 -5.00
CA VAL A 51 -11.49 16.67 -6.05
C VAL A 51 -12.12 15.98 -7.26
N LEU A 52 -12.96 14.96 -7.03
CA LEU A 52 -13.68 14.27 -8.12
C LEU A 52 -14.67 15.20 -8.82
N LEU A 53 -15.37 16.06 -8.08
CA LEU A 53 -16.32 17.03 -8.63
C LEU A 53 -15.60 18.11 -9.43
N LEU A 54 -14.47 18.61 -8.95
CA LEU A 54 -13.60 19.54 -9.67
C LEU A 54 -13.06 18.90 -10.94
N TRP A 55 -12.56 17.67 -10.87
CA TRP A 55 -12.12 16.91 -12.04
C TRP A 55 -13.25 16.74 -13.06
N PHE A 56 -14.46 16.40 -12.59
CA PHE A 56 -15.65 16.27 -13.41
C PHE A 56 -16.03 17.59 -14.09
N LEU A 57 -16.08 18.70 -13.34
CA LEU A 57 -16.39 20.03 -13.88
C LEU A 57 -15.35 20.47 -14.91
N ILE A 58 -14.05 20.34 -14.60
CA ILE A 58 -12.95 20.75 -15.48
C ILE A 58 -12.99 19.95 -16.79
N SER A 59 -13.24 18.64 -16.70
CA SER A 59 -13.33 17.77 -17.87
C SER A 59 -14.62 18.00 -18.67
N ALA A 60 -15.75 18.31 -18.01
CA ALA A 60 -17.03 18.59 -18.66
C ALA A 60 -17.04 19.96 -19.38
N LEU A 61 -16.39 20.97 -18.79
CA LEU A 61 -16.28 22.32 -19.34
C LEU A 61 -15.24 22.44 -20.47
N HIS A 62 -14.55 21.35 -20.84
CA HIS A 62 -13.54 21.33 -21.91
C HIS A 62 -12.45 22.41 -21.74
N LEU A 63 -12.14 22.79 -20.50
CA LEU A 63 -11.13 23.81 -20.19
C LEU A 63 -9.70 23.33 -20.45
N VAL A 64 -9.51 22.01 -20.57
CA VAL A 64 -8.24 21.35 -20.89
C VAL A 64 -8.48 20.45 -22.11
N PRO A 65 -7.55 20.38 -23.08
CA PRO A 65 -7.69 19.48 -24.21
C PRO A 65 -7.94 18.04 -23.71
N ALA A 66 -8.93 17.37 -24.30
CA ALA A 66 -9.33 16.00 -23.92
C ALA A 66 -8.19 14.96 -24.07
N LEU A 67 -7.07 15.35 -24.69
CA LEU A 67 -5.83 14.59 -24.75
C LEU A 67 -5.12 14.47 -23.38
N PHE A 68 -5.28 15.46 -22.50
CA PHE A 68 -4.65 15.48 -21.16
C PHE A 68 -5.63 15.17 -20.02
N LEU A 69 -6.93 15.44 -20.21
CA LEU A 69 -7.97 15.28 -19.19
C LEU A 69 -9.28 14.74 -19.82
N PRO A 70 -9.35 13.45 -20.17
CA PRO A 70 -10.58 12.83 -20.67
C PRO A 70 -11.65 12.81 -19.58
N SER A 71 -12.92 13.02 -19.98
CA SER A 71 -14.04 12.96 -19.04
C SER A 71 -14.17 11.55 -18.42
N PRO A 72 -14.66 11.43 -17.18
CA PRO A 72 -14.80 10.13 -16.51
C PRO A 72 -15.65 9.13 -17.30
N GLN A 73 -16.68 9.61 -18.01
CA GLN A 73 -17.47 8.78 -18.93
C GLN A 73 -16.66 8.32 -20.13
N ALA A 74 -15.81 9.17 -20.72
CA ALA A 74 -14.94 8.78 -21.81
C ALA A 74 -13.92 7.71 -21.37
N VAL A 75 -13.39 7.81 -20.15
CA VAL A 75 -12.52 6.78 -19.56
C VAL A 75 -13.28 5.46 -19.38
N TRP A 76 -14.51 5.49 -18.88
CA TRP A 76 -15.33 4.30 -18.69
C TRP A 76 -15.72 3.63 -20.02
N GLN A 77 -16.13 4.43 -21.01
CA GLN A 77 -16.45 3.94 -22.34
C GLN A 77 -15.20 3.34 -23.02
N LYS A 78 -14.05 4.03 -22.92
CA LYS A 78 -12.79 3.48 -23.41
C LYS A 78 -12.38 2.20 -22.67
N PHE A 79 -12.58 2.13 -21.36
CA PHE A 79 -12.33 0.91 -20.59
C PHE A 79 -13.17 -0.28 -21.10
N LEU A 80 -14.47 -0.07 -21.32
CA LEU A 80 -15.36 -1.10 -21.88
C LEU A 80 -14.98 -1.47 -23.32
N GLU A 81 -14.65 -0.49 -24.15
CA GLU A 81 -14.23 -0.67 -25.55
C GLU A 81 -12.92 -1.48 -25.64
N VAL A 82 -11.88 -1.12 -24.89
CA VAL A 82 -10.60 -1.84 -24.85
C VAL A 82 -10.77 -3.24 -24.20
N SER A 83 -11.67 -3.38 -23.24
CA SER A 83 -11.94 -4.66 -22.58
C SER A 83 -12.70 -5.65 -23.46
N GLN A 84 -13.65 -5.20 -24.28
CA GLN A 84 -14.53 -6.10 -25.05
C GLN A 84 -14.13 -6.24 -26.52
N GLN A 85 -13.67 -5.16 -27.15
CA GLN A 85 -13.44 -5.13 -28.60
C GLN A 85 -11.95 -5.17 -28.98
N GLY A 86 -11.06 -4.94 -28.00
CA GLY A 86 -9.62 -4.90 -28.23
C GLY A 86 -9.22 -3.64 -29.00
N PHE A 87 -8.37 -2.81 -28.40
CA PHE A 87 -7.81 -1.65 -29.09
C PHE A 87 -6.62 -2.12 -29.93
N MET A 88 -6.57 -1.75 -31.21
CA MET A 88 -5.44 -2.10 -32.10
C MET A 88 -5.16 -3.62 -32.23
N LYS A 89 -6.20 -4.42 -32.54
CA LYS A 89 -6.09 -5.86 -32.87
C LYS A 89 -5.61 -6.77 -31.73
N ALA A 90 -5.50 -6.26 -30.50
CA ALA A 90 -5.18 -7.05 -29.33
C ALA A 90 -6.04 -6.66 -28.13
N THR A 91 -6.43 -7.64 -27.32
CA THR A 91 -7.20 -7.40 -26.10
C THR A 91 -6.31 -6.80 -25.00
N LEU A 92 -6.91 -6.06 -24.06
CA LEU A 92 -6.22 -5.53 -22.87
C LEU A 92 -5.42 -6.64 -22.14
N TRP A 93 -6.01 -7.84 -22.10
CA TRP A 93 -5.40 -9.06 -21.58
C TRP A 93 -4.17 -9.52 -22.38
N GLN A 94 -4.17 -9.41 -23.71
CA GLN A 94 -3.01 -9.78 -24.52
C GLN A 94 -1.83 -8.83 -24.30
N HIS A 95 -2.07 -7.53 -24.15
CA HIS A 95 -1.00 -6.59 -23.81
C HIS A 95 -0.44 -6.84 -22.41
N LEU A 96 -1.32 -7.10 -21.44
CA LEU A 96 -0.90 -7.43 -20.08
C LEU A 96 -0.11 -8.73 -20.04
N ALA A 97 -0.60 -9.79 -20.71
CA ALA A 97 0.07 -11.07 -20.81
C ALA A 97 1.40 -10.97 -21.56
N ALA A 98 1.51 -10.14 -22.60
CA ALA A 98 2.77 -9.91 -23.30
C ALA A 98 3.81 -9.20 -22.41
N SER A 99 3.37 -8.20 -21.63
CA SER A 99 4.24 -7.50 -20.67
C SER A 99 4.73 -8.44 -19.57
N ILE A 100 3.81 -9.18 -18.94
CA ILE A 100 4.12 -10.12 -17.86
C ILE A 100 4.99 -11.26 -18.38
N SER A 101 4.66 -11.86 -19.53
CA SER A 101 5.45 -12.97 -20.09
C SER A 101 6.88 -12.53 -20.39
N ARG A 102 7.09 -11.33 -20.94
CA ARG A 102 8.45 -10.80 -21.18
C ARG A 102 9.26 -10.70 -19.88
N VAL A 103 8.68 -10.16 -18.81
CA VAL A 103 9.36 -10.05 -17.50
C VAL A 103 9.65 -11.42 -16.92
N LEU A 104 8.70 -12.35 -17.01
CA LEU A 104 8.89 -13.72 -16.53
C LEU A 104 9.99 -14.45 -17.30
N PHE A 105 10.01 -14.35 -18.64
CA PHE A 105 11.08 -14.94 -19.44
C PHE A 105 12.46 -14.35 -19.11
N ALA A 106 12.55 -13.04 -18.95
CA ALA A 106 13.78 -12.38 -18.55
C ALA A 106 14.24 -12.85 -17.16
N LEU A 107 13.32 -12.95 -16.19
CA LEU A 107 13.61 -13.43 -14.84
C LEU A 107 14.08 -14.89 -14.84
N LEU A 108 13.38 -15.78 -15.56
CA LEU A 108 13.75 -17.18 -15.64
C LEU A 108 15.12 -17.37 -16.31
N ALA A 109 15.39 -16.64 -17.39
CA ALA A 109 16.70 -16.65 -18.05
C ALA A 109 17.79 -16.11 -17.11
N ALA A 110 17.53 -15.01 -16.41
CA ALA A 110 18.46 -14.43 -15.44
C ALA A 110 18.75 -15.38 -14.28
N ILE A 111 17.74 -16.11 -13.78
CA ILE A 111 17.95 -17.13 -12.73
C ILE A 111 18.75 -18.30 -13.29
N ALA A 112 18.35 -18.83 -14.45
CA ALA A 112 18.98 -19.99 -15.07
C ALA A 112 20.47 -19.77 -15.38
N ILE A 113 20.89 -18.53 -15.67
CA ILE A 113 22.28 -18.19 -15.97
C ILE A 113 22.98 -17.60 -14.74
N GLY A 114 22.36 -16.60 -14.11
CA GLY A 114 22.93 -15.83 -13.02
C GLY A 114 23.14 -16.65 -11.74
N VAL A 115 22.24 -17.60 -11.43
CA VAL A 115 22.42 -18.45 -10.24
C VAL A 115 23.61 -19.40 -10.43
N PRO A 116 23.71 -20.19 -11.52
CA PRO A 116 24.89 -21.03 -11.73
C PRO A 116 26.20 -20.24 -11.81
N VAL A 117 26.22 -19.10 -12.52
CA VAL A 117 27.43 -18.26 -12.62
C VAL A 117 27.81 -17.68 -11.26
N GLY A 118 26.85 -17.14 -10.51
CA GLY A 118 27.10 -16.62 -9.17
C GLY A 118 27.57 -17.69 -8.20
N LEU A 119 26.98 -18.89 -8.27
CA LEU A 119 27.40 -20.03 -7.45
C LEU A 119 28.82 -20.50 -7.83
N TRP A 120 29.13 -20.57 -9.12
CA TRP A 120 30.47 -20.92 -9.61
C TRP A 120 31.52 -19.90 -9.15
N MET A 121 31.17 -18.61 -9.17
CA MET A 121 31.99 -17.52 -8.67
C MET A 121 32.21 -17.60 -7.14
N GLY A 122 31.19 -18.05 -6.38
CA GLY A 122 31.28 -18.24 -4.94
C GLY A 122 32.13 -19.45 -4.52
N LEU A 123 32.12 -20.52 -5.33
CA LEU A 123 32.84 -21.76 -5.03
C LEU A 123 34.28 -21.80 -5.58
N ASN A 124 34.58 -21.02 -6.63
CA ASN A 124 35.88 -21.04 -7.30
C ASN A 124 36.56 -19.66 -7.33
N LYS A 125 37.73 -19.57 -6.69
CA LYS A 125 38.58 -18.37 -6.65
C LYS A 125 39.02 -17.85 -8.03
N TYR A 126 39.19 -18.75 -9.01
CA TYR A 126 39.59 -18.36 -10.36
C TYR A 126 38.43 -17.77 -11.16
N ALA A 127 37.22 -18.35 -11.03
CA ALA A 127 36.02 -17.82 -11.66
C ALA A 127 35.68 -16.43 -11.12
N ARG A 128 35.84 -16.24 -9.81
CA ARG A 128 35.74 -14.92 -9.16
C ARG A 128 36.71 -13.89 -9.72
N ALA A 129 38.00 -14.22 -9.76
CA ALA A 129 39.01 -13.30 -10.28
C ALA A 129 38.76 -12.87 -11.75
N GLY A 130 38.20 -13.75 -12.59
CA GLY A 130 37.88 -13.43 -13.98
C GLY A 130 36.59 -12.64 -14.17
N LEU A 131 35.57 -12.86 -13.33
CA LEU A 131 34.24 -12.25 -13.48
C LEU A 131 34.04 -10.98 -12.64
N ASP A 132 34.79 -10.81 -11.56
CA ASP A 132 34.78 -9.61 -10.72
C ASP A 132 34.86 -8.29 -11.52
N PRO A 133 35.75 -8.10 -12.53
CA PRO A 133 35.79 -6.84 -13.30
C PRO A 133 34.51 -6.56 -14.11
N PHE A 134 33.84 -7.60 -14.63
CA PHE A 134 32.58 -7.45 -15.34
C PHE A 134 31.43 -7.12 -14.38
N VAL A 135 31.44 -7.70 -13.18
CA VAL A 135 30.46 -7.41 -12.13
C VAL A 135 30.64 -6.00 -11.60
N GLU A 136 31.89 -5.54 -11.41
CA GLU A 136 32.19 -4.17 -11.01
C GLU A 136 31.77 -3.13 -12.05
N LEU A 137 31.85 -3.45 -13.35
CA LEU A 137 31.31 -2.60 -14.43
C LEU A 137 29.79 -2.41 -14.33
N LEU A 138 29.06 -3.45 -13.91
CA LEU A 138 27.60 -3.39 -13.71
C LEU A 138 27.21 -2.69 -12.40
N ARG A 139 28.17 -2.48 -11.48
CA ARG A 139 27.90 -2.04 -10.10
C ARG A 139 27.54 -0.55 -9.99
N PRO A 140 28.09 0.39 -10.80
CA PRO A 140 27.64 1.77 -10.82
C PRO A 140 27.44 2.28 -12.25
N ILE A 141 26.21 2.20 -12.77
CA ILE A 141 25.80 3.10 -13.84
C ILE A 141 24.98 4.20 -13.16
N PRO A 142 25.55 5.38 -12.86
CA PRO A 142 24.77 6.51 -12.38
C PRO A 142 23.62 6.76 -13.38
N PRO A 143 22.36 6.94 -12.93
CA PRO A 143 21.19 7.10 -13.81
C PRO A 143 21.16 8.43 -14.60
N LEU A 144 22.31 9.08 -14.83
CA LEU A 144 22.44 10.49 -15.24
C LEU A 144 23.02 10.80 -16.65
N PRO A 145 23.01 9.91 -17.67
CA PRO A 145 23.24 10.39 -19.04
C PRO A 145 22.14 10.00 -20.05
N TYR A 146 20.86 10.03 -19.65
CA TYR A 146 19.74 9.81 -20.59
C TYR A 146 18.92 11.08 -20.91
N LEU A 147 19.35 12.25 -20.44
CA LEU A 147 18.83 13.53 -20.88
C LEU A 147 19.67 14.01 -22.07
N PRO A 148 19.26 13.77 -23.33
CA PRO A 148 19.74 14.61 -24.41
C PRO A 148 19.20 16.02 -24.15
N LEU A 149 20.11 16.97 -23.90
CA LEU A 149 19.86 18.39 -24.18
C LEU A 149 19.94 18.60 -25.70
#